data_AF-A0A023G4M7-F1
#
_entry.id   AF-A0A023G4M7-F1
#
_cell.length_a   1.000
_cell.length_b   1.000
_cell.length_c   1.000
_cell.angle_alpha   90.00
_cell.angle_beta   90.00
_cell.angle_gamma   90.00
#
_symmetry.space_group_name_H-M   'P 1'
#
loop_
_entity.id
_entity.type
_entity.pdbx_description
1 polymer ?
#
loop_
_entity_poly.entity_id
_entity_poly.type
_entity_poly.pdbx_seq_one_letter_code
_entity_poly.pdbx_strand_id
1 'polypeptide(L)'
;MAARRIAKSSVDWAAFAERVPANQKVFFQALKSKSDGYVRRVLSLPENPPPIDFAMYRARLGNPALVEKFEKEYKAFTVPYPKEHVSPEIDAQERAAKEEVEAFILESKERIENYKKELARYEAMIPAVHMTMEDFYDYFPDQKIDVDNPTHWPHDGSCDTDDKLEYEEHDDH
;
A
#
# COMPACT_ATOMS: atom_id res chain seq x y z
N MET A 1 -12.85 28.73 -13.37
CA MET A 1 -12.30 27.68 -14.30
C MET A 1 -11.26 26.76 -13.64
N ALA A 2 -10.24 27.28 -12.92
CA ALA A 2 -9.22 26.46 -12.27
C ALA A 2 -9.76 25.64 -11.06
N ALA A 3 -10.57 26.27 -10.21
CA ALA A 3 -11.19 25.60 -9.05
C ALA A 3 -12.15 24.47 -9.46
N ARG A 4 -12.94 24.67 -10.53
CA ARG A 4 -13.82 23.64 -11.10
C ARG A 4 -13.09 22.42 -11.70
N ARG A 5 -11.82 22.54 -12.12
CA ARG A 5 -11.05 21.39 -12.63
C ARG A 5 -10.54 20.50 -11.49
N ILE A 6 -10.09 21.12 -10.40
CA ILE A 6 -9.61 20.42 -9.19
C ILE A 6 -10.79 19.74 -8.48
N ALA A 7 -11.96 20.38 -8.43
CA ALA A 7 -13.18 19.76 -7.91
C ALA A 7 -13.73 18.61 -8.79
N LYS A 8 -13.19 18.42 -10.01
CA LYS A 8 -13.64 17.38 -10.95
C LYS A 8 -12.90 16.05 -10.78
N SER A 9 -11.82 15.98 -9.99
CA SER A 9 -11.20 14.71 -9.64
C SER A 9 -12.06 14.01 -8.58
N SER A 10 -13.16 13.40 -9.01
CA SER A 10 -13.99 12.52 -8.19
C SER A 10 -13.21 11.24 -7.92
N VAL A 11 -12.24 11.30 -7.02
CA VAL A 11 -11.59 10.10 -6.49
C VAL A 11 -12.62 9.38 -5.63
N ASP A 12 -12.99 8.15 -6.02
CA ASP A 12 -13.83 7.30 -5.21
C ASP A 12 -13.03 6.76 -4.02
N TRP A 13 -13.05 7.54 -2.94
CA TRP A 13 -12.34 7.22 -1.71
C TRP A 13 -12.87 5.95 -1.02
N ALA A 14 -14.11 5.54 -1.28
CA ALA A 14 -14.68 4.32 -0.70
C ALA A 14 -14.12 3.09 -1.41
N ALA A 15 -14.18 3.07 -2.74
CA ALA A 15 -13.63 1.98 -3.55
C ALA A 15 -12.10 1.87 -3.44
N PHE A 16 -11.40 2.97 -3.13
CA PHE A 16 -9.98 2.92 -2.84
C PHE A 16 -9.70 2.33 -1.45
N ALA A 17 -10.48 2.71 -0.44
CA ALA A 17 -10.31 2.21 0.93
C ALA A 17 -10.47 0.68 1.03
N GLU A 18 -11.36 0.09 0.22
CA GLU A 18 -11.58 -1.37 0.17
C GLU A 18 -10.37 -2.14 -0.38
N ARG A 19 -9.60 -1.53 -1.29
CA ARG A 19 -8.45 -2.17 -1.93
C ARG A 19 -7.15 -2.03 -1.13
N VAL A 20 -7.11 -1.17 -0.12
CA VAL A 20 -5.91 -0.90 0.67
C VAL A 20 -5.71 -2.00 1.73
N PRO A 21 -4.58 -2.73 1.69
CA PRO A 21 -4.29 -3.73 2.71
C PRO A 21 -4.04 -3.07 4.09
N ALA A 22 -4.25 -3.83 5.16
CA ALA A 22 -4.30 -3.31 6.52
C ALA A 22 -3.03 -2.55 6.95
N ASN A 23 -1.87 -3.02 6.51
CA ASN A 23 -0.55 -2.41 6.72
C ASN A 23 -0.40 -1.02 6.08
N GLN A 24 -1.16 -0.70 5.03
CA GLN A 24 -1.05 0.54 4.27
C GLN A 24 -2.15 1.56 4.57
N LYS A 25 -3.09 1.24 5.47
CA LYS A 25 -4.21 2.13 5.85
C LYS A 25 -3.75 3.48 6.37
N VAL A 26 -2.63 3.54 7.09
CA VAL A 26 -2.06 4.79 7.63
C VAL A 26 -1.62 5.72 6.50
N PHE A 27 -0.93 5.20 5.48
CA PHE A 27 -0.50 5.99 4.32
C PHE A 27 -1.70 6.49 3.50
N PHE A 28 -2.74 5.66 3.35
CA PHE A 28 -3.99 6.07 2.70
C PHE A 28 -4.68 7.23 3.43
N GLN A 29 -4.81 7.16 4.75
CA GLN A 29 -5.39 8.25 5.55
C GLN A 29 -4.57 9.54 5.44
N ALA A 30 -3.23 9.43 5.40
CA ALA A 30 -2.35 10.57 5.19
C ALA A 30 -2.54 11.19 3.79
N LEU A 31 -2.67 10.37 2.73
CA LEU A 31 -2.96 10.84 1.37
C LEU A 31 -4.30 11.56 1.30
N LYS A 32 -5.35 10.94 1.85
CA LYS A 32 -6.70 11.51 1.86
C LYS A 32 -6.74 12.85 2.59
N SER A 33 -6.17 12.93 3.79
CA SER A 33 -6.15 14.18 4.57
C SER A 33 -5.39 15.32 3.86
N LYS A 34 -4.28 15.01 3.20
CA LYS A 34 -3.56 15.99 2.36
C LYS A 34 -4.43 16.45 1.18
N SER A 35 -5.01 15.51 0.44
CA SER A 35 -5.87 15.80 -0.72
C SER A 35 -7.06 16.70 -0.34
N ASP A 36 -7.83 16.29 0.68
CA ASP A 36 -8.97 17.06 1.19
C ASP A 36 -8.54 18.44 1.70
N GLY A 37 -7.38 18.52 2.37
CA GLY A 37 -6.80 19.77 2.86
C GLY A 37 -6.39 20.74 1.73
N TYR A 38 -5.95 20.23 0.58
CA TYR A 38 -5.69 21.06 -0.60
C TYR A 38 -6.98 21.48 -1.28
N VAL A 39 -7.94 20.56 -1.46
CA VAL A 39 -9.24 20.86 -2.07
C VAL A 39 -9.96 21.94 -1.27
N ARG A 40 -10.02 21.83 0.06
CA ARG A 40 -10.63 22.85 0.93
C ARG A 40 -9.97 24.22 0.78
N ARG A 41 -8.63 24.27 0.70
CA ARG A 41 -7.89 25.53 0.50
C ARG A 41 -8.21 26.15 -0.86
N VAL A 42 -8.21 25.35 -1.92
CA VAL A 42 -8.57 25.81 -3.27
C VAL A 42 -10.01 26.32 -3.32
N LEU A 43 -10.95 25.63 -2.68
CA LEU A 43 -12.36 26.05 -2.62
C LEU A 43 -12.58 27.33 -1.80
N SER A 44 -11.71 27.61 -0.82
CA SER A 44 -11.79 28.85 -0.03
C SER A 44 -11.32 30.10 -0.78
N LEU A 45 -10.56 29.93 -1.86
CA LEU A 45 -10.05 31.04 -2.65
C LEU A 45 -11.07 31.43 -3.73
N PRO A 46 -11.39 32.74 -3.88
CA PRO A 46 -12.29 33.18 -4.94
C PRO A 46 -11.68 32.90 -6.33
N GLU A 47 -12.53 32.58 -7.31
CA GLU A 47 -12.06 32.25 -8.67
C GLU A 47 -11.35 33.41 -9.38
N ASN A 48 -11.69 34.64 -9.01
CA ASN A 48 -11.08 35.88 -9.52
C ASN A 48 -10.44 36.64 -8.35
N PRO A 49 -9.34 37.36 -8.59
CA PRO A 49 -8.81 38.28 -7.59
C PRO A 49 -9.87 39.33 -7.22
N PRO A 50 -9.91 39.78 -5.95
CA PRO A 50 -10.86 40.79 -5.53
C PRO A 50 -10.67 42.07 -6.37
N PRO A 51 -11.77 42.70 -6.85
CA PRO A 51 -11.67 43.88 -7.70
C PRO A 51 -11.06 45.04 -6.91
N ILE A 52 -10.06 45.69 -7.50
CA ILE A 52 -9.44 46.90 -6.93
C ILE A 52 -10.29 48.11 -7.33
N ASP A 53 -10.71 48.90 -6.35
CA ASP A 53 -11.44 50.15 -6.59
C ASP A 53 -10.46 51.28 -6.99
N PHE A 54 -10.13 51.36 -8.28
CA PHE A 54 -9.29 52.41 -8.83
C PHE A 54 -9.96 53.80 -8.85
N ALA A 55 -11.27 53.90 -8.64
CA ALA A 55 -11.98 55.19 -8.62
C ALA A 55 -11.72 55.95 -7.32
N MET A 56 -11.69 55.22 -6.19
CA MET A 56 -11.31 55.76 -4.89
C MET A 56 -9.89 56.35 -4.90
N TYR A 57 -8.93 55.68 -5.52
CA TYR A 57 -7.54 56.14 -5.60
C TYR A 57 -7.37 57.35 -6.52
N ARG A 58 -8.10 57.41 -7.65
CA ARG A 58 -8.12 58.59 -8.53
C ARG A 58 -8.58 59.85 -7.82
N ALA A 59 -9.55 59.75 -6.91
CA ALA A 59 -10.11 60.89 -6.19
C ALA A 59 -9.19 61.43 -5.06
N ARG A 60 -8.26 60.61 -4.55
CA ARG A 60 -7.41 60.96 -3.40
C ARG A 60 -5.96 61.26 -3.76
N LEU A 61 -5.47 60.79 -4.90
CA LEU A 61 -4.08 60.97 -5.33
C LEU A 61 -3.94 62.24 -6.19
N GLY A 62 -2.93 63.05 -5.91
CA GLY A 62 -2.64 64.27 -6.67
C GLY A 62 -2.18 64.03 -8.12
N ASN A 63 -1.90 62.78 -8.52
CA ASN A 63 -1.49 62.42 -9.88
C ASN A 63 -2.35 61.26 -10.44
N PRO A 64 -3.47 61.57 -11.13
CA PRO A 64 -4.38 60.56 -11.67
C PRO A 64 -3.76 59.73 -12.81
N ALA A 65 -2.77 60.25 -13.53
CA ALA A 65 -2.10 59.55 -14.63
C ALA A 65 -1.28 58.34 -14.15
N LEU A 66 -0.85 58.34 -12.88
CA LEU A 66 -0.15 57.19 -12.29
C LEU A 66 -1.12 56.03 -12.01
N VAL A 67 -2.34 56.33 -11.56
CA VAL A 67 -3.39 55.33 -11.28
C VAL A 67 -3.83 54.61 -12.56
N GLU A 68 -3.91 55.33 -13.68
CA GLU A 68 -4.22 54.74 -14.99
C GLU A 68 -3.13 53.78 -15.49
N LYS A 69 -1.84 54.10 -15.26
CA LYS A 69 -0.74 53.19 -15.60
C LYS A 69 -0.82 51.89 -14.81
N PHE A 70 -1.07 51.99 -13.49
CA PHE A 70 -1.24 50.80 -12.64
C PHE A 70 -2.47 49.98 -12.99
N GLU A 71 -3.61 50.60 -13.32
CA GLU A 71 -4.79 49.87 -13.79
C GLU A 71 -4.50 49.10 -15.08
N LYS A 72 -3.76 49.71 -16.00
CA LYS A 72 -3.37 49.08 -17.28
C LYS A 72 -2.41 47.90 -17.08
N GLU A 73 -1.39 48.07 -16.25
CA GLU A 73 -0.42 47.01 -15.94
C GLU A 73 -1.08 45.86 -15.14
N TYR A 74 -1.96 46.17 -14.19
CA TYR A 74 -2.67 45.16 -13.40
C TYR A 74 -3.60 44.29 -14.26
N LYS A 75 -4.33 44.91 -15.20
CA LYS A 75 -5.18 44.16 -16.15
C LYS A 75 -4.37 43.35 -17.17
N ALA A 76 -3.16 43.79 -17.51
CA ALA A 76 -2.27 43.08 -18.41
C ALA A 76 -1.56 41.90 -17.74
N PHE A 77 -1.38 41.96 -16.41
CA PHE A 77 -0.74 40.90 -15.66
C PHE A 77 -1.65 39.68 -15.52
N THR A 78 -1.21 38.56 -16.07
CA THR A 78 -1.84 37.24 -15.89
C THR A 78 -0.93 36.35 -15.07
N VAL A 79 -1.47 35.64 -14.09
CA VAL A 79 -0.71 34.70 -13.27
C VAL A 79 -0.47 33.43 -14.09
N PRO A 80 0.79 33.10 -14.45
CA PRO A 80 1.07 31.88 -15.21
C PRO A 80 0.76 30.64 -14.36
N TYR A 81 0.17 29.63 -15.00
CA TYR A 81 -0.10 28.36 -14.33
C TYR A 81 1.21 27.63 -14.03
N PRO A 82 1.32 26.92 -12.88
CA PRO A 82 2.51 26.12 -12.58
C PRO A 82 2.77 25.07 -13.67
N LYS A 83 4.04 24.86 -14.03
CA LYS A 83 4.43 23.76 -14.91
C LYS A 83 4.40 22.46 -14.12
N GLU A 84 3.84 21.41 -14.73
CA GLU A 84 3.80 20.07 -14.15
C GLU A 84 5.10 19.33 -14.45
N HIS A 85 5.72 18.76 -13.41
CA HIS A 85 7.00 18.03 -13.52
C HIS A 85 6.92 16.58 -13.02
N VAL A 86 5.82 16.20 -12.38
CA VAL A 86 5.71 14.95 -11.60
C VAL A 86 4.95 13.85 -12.35
N SER A 87 4.21 14.18 -13.42
CA SER A 87 3.54 13.20 -14.27
C SER A 87 4.43 12.06 -14.80
N PRO A 88 5.66 12.30 -15.33
CA PRO A 88 6.48 11.20 -15.83
C PRO A 88 6.96 10.26 -14.72
N GLU A 89 7.15 10.76 -13.49
CA GLU A 89 7.54 9.93 -12.36
C GLU A 89 6.39 9.01 -11.93
N ILE A 90 5.15 9.51 -11.95
CA ILE A 90 3.95 8.72 -11.66
C ILE A 90 3.75 7.63 -12.71
N ASP A 91 3.89 7.97 -14.00
CA ASP A 91 3.75 7.00 -15.09
C ASP A 91 4.80 5.88 -15.01
N ALA A 92 6.02 6.20 -14.59
CA ALA A 92 7.08 5.23 -14.37
C ALA A 92 6.77 4.29 -13.19
N GLN A 93 6.26 4.83 -12.08
CA GLN A 93 5.83 4.01 -10.92
C GLN A 93 4.65 3.11 -11.27
N GLU A 94 3.68 3.61 -12.06
CA GLU A 94 2.54 2.82 -12.51
C GLU A 94 2.99 1.64 -13.39
N ARG A 95 3.97 1.85 -14.27
CA ARG A 95 4.51 0.78 -15.11
C ARG A 95 5.22 -0.30 -14.27
N ALA A 96 6.10 0.11 -13.36
CA ALA A 96 6.80 -0.82 -12.48
C ALA A 96 5.83 -1.66 -11.63
N ALA A 97 4.79 -1.02 -11.07
CA ALA A 97 3.79 -1.73 -10.29
C ALA A 97 2.97 -2.74 -11.13
N LYS A 98 2.68 -2.43 -12.40
CA LYS A 98 2.00 -3.37 -13.30
C LYS A 98 2.85 -4.61 -13.57
N GLU A 99 4.13 -4.43 -13.84
CA GLU A 99 5.07 -5.54 -14.07
C GLU A 99 5.17 -6.46 -12.83
N GLU A 100 5.26 -5.88 -11.63
CA GLU A 100 5.27 -6.64 -10.37
C GLU A 100 3.97 -7.44 -10.16
N VAL A 101 2.82 -6.83 -10.44
CA VAL A 101 1.52 -7.50 -10.33
C VAL A 101 1.38 -8.65 -11.34
N GLU A 102 1.82 -8.45 -12.58
CA GLU A 102 1.80 -9.51 -13.60
C GLU A 102 2.68 -10.71 -13.20
N ALA A 103 3.88 -10.45 -12.68
CA ALA A 103 4.76 -11.48 -12.15
C ALA A 103 4.11 -12.22 -10.97
N PHE A 104 3.51 -11.50 -10.02
CA PHE A 104 2.82 -12.09 -8.88
C PHE A 104 1.62 -12.96 -9.28
N ILE A 105 0.86 -12.56 -10.30
CA ILE A 105 -0.27 -13.35 -10.83
C ILE A 105 0.24 -14.66 -11.41
N LEU A 106 1.34 -14.63 -12.17
CA LEU A 106 1.92 -15.82 -12.78
C LEU A 106 2.40 -16.81 -11.71
N GLU A 107 3.18 -16.32 -10.74
CA GLU A 107 3.66 -17.13 -9.62
C GLU A 107 2.51 -17.70 -8.77
N SER A 108 1.48 -16.89 -8.51
CA SER A 108 0.30 -17.33 -7.76
C SER A 108 -0.47 -18.44 -8.48
N LYS A 109 -0.56 -18.39 -9.82
CA LYS A 109 -1.19 -19.47 -10.60
C LYS A 109 -0.39 -20.76 -10.50
N GLU A 110 0.93 -20.70 -10.56
CA GLU A 110 1.79 -21.88 -10.36
C GLU A 110 1.62 -22.47 -8.96
N ARG A 111 1.60 -21.62 -7.93
CA ARG A 111 1.32 -22.05 -6.55
C ARG A 111 -0.05 -22.74 -6.42
N ILE A 112 -1.10 -22.18 -7.02
CA ILE A 112 -2.44 -22.79 -7.03
C ILE A 112 -2.42 -24.18 -7.67
N GLU A 113 -1.75 -24.33 -8.82
CA GLU A 113 -1.66 -25.63 -9.50
C GLU A 113 -0.87 -26.66 -8.67
N ASN A 114 0.18 -26.24 -7.97
CA ASN A 114 0.90 -27.13 -7.04
C ASN A 114 0.02 -27.56 -5.86
N TYR A 115 -0.69 -26.62 -5.22
CA TYR A 115 -1.60 -26.96 -4.12
C TYR A 115 -2.77 -27.86 -4.55
N LYS A 116 -3.28 -27.72 -5.78
CA LYS A 116 -4.28 -28.65 -6.32
C LYS A 116 -3.76 -30.08 -6.44
N LYS A 117 -2.50 -30.25 -6.87
CA LYS A 117 -1.86 -31.57 -6.94
C LYS A 117 -1.69 -32.18 -5.55
N GLU A 118 -1.27 -31.38 -4.57
CA GLU A 118 -1.16 -31.81 -3.18
C GLU A 118 -2.52 -32.18 -2.59
N LEU A 119 -3.56 -31.37 -2.81
CA LEU A 119 -4.92 -31.68 -2.39
C LEU A 119 -5.41 -33.00 -3.02
N ALA A 120 -5.19 -33.21 -4.31
CA ALA A 120 -5.54 -34.48 -4.96
C ALA A 120 -4.77 -35.67 -4.36
N ARG A 121 -3.51 -35.49 -3.97
CA ARG A 121 -2.73 -36.51 -3.24
C ARG A 121 -3.38 -36.84 -1.89
N TYR A 122 -3.79 -35.82 -1.13
CA TYR A 122 -4.45 -36.01 0.16
C TYR A 122 -5.85 -36.62 0.04
N GLU A 123 -6.61 -36.27 -1.00
CA GLU A 123 -7.93 -36.84 -1.25
C GLU A 123 -7.86 -38.32 -1.68
N ALA A 124 -6.81 -38.70 -2.42
CA ALA A 124 -6.54 -40.09 -2.80
C ALA A 124 -6.00 -40.93 -1.63
N MET A 125 -5.57 -40.28 -0.55
CA MET A 125 -4.97 -40.93 0.60
C MET A 125 -6.03 -41.64 1.47
N ILE A 126 -5.63 -42.77 2.06
CA ILE A 126 -6.48 -43.48 3.03
C ILE A 126 -6.75 -42.57 4.24
N PRO A 127 -7.99 -42.54 4.78
CA PRO A 127 -8.29 -41.77 5.98
C PRO A 127 -7.34 -42.13 7.12
N ALA A 128 -6.85 -41.11 7.84
CA ALA A 128 -5.83 -41.28 8.88
C ALA A 128 -6.19 -42.32 9.96
N VAL A 129 -7.48 -42.53 10.26
CA VAL A 129 -7.97 -43.52 11.23
C VAL A 129 -7.71 -44.97 10.78
N HIS A 130 -7.62 -45.20 9.47
CA HIS A 130 -7.41 -46.51 8.88
C HIS A 130 -6.00 -46.69 8.31
N MET A 131 -5.15 -45.68 8.43
CA MET A 131 -3.78 -45.71 7.94
C MET A 131 -2.90 -46.55 8.86
N THR A 132 -2.19 -47.54 8.30
CA THR A 132 -1.18 -48.28 9.05
C THR A 132 0.16 -47.55 9.02
N MET A 133 1.09 -47.94 9.90
CA MET A 133 2.43 -47.35 9.91
C MET A 133 3.17 -47.62 8.58
N GLU A 134 2.95 -48.77 7.94
CA GLU A 134 3.55 -49.09 6.63
C GLU A 134 3.02 -48.16 5.53
N ASP A 135 1.70 -47.93 5.49
CA ASP A 135 1.10 -46.97 4.56
C ASP A 135 1.63 -45.55 4.78
N PHE A 136 1.85 -45.16 6.04
CA PHE A 136 2.42 -43.84 6.38
C PHE A 136 3.83 -43.65 5.79
N TYR A 137 4.67 -44.70 5.78
CA TYR A 137 5.99 -44.65 5.14
C TYR A 137 5.90 -44.41 3.63
N ASP A 138 4.92 -45.02 2.96
CA ASP A 138 4.73 -44.88 1.51
C ASP A 138 4.18 -43.50 1.12
N TYR A 139 3.23 -42.96 1.90
CA TYR A 139 2.64 -41.64 1.62
C TYR A 139 3.51 -40.46 2.08
N PHE A 140 4.31 -40.63 3.14
CA PHE A 140 5.15 -39.58 3.74
C PHE A 140 6.62 -40.02 3.91
N PRO A 141 7.35 -40.18 2.79
CA PRO A 141 8.74 -40.63 2.84
C PRO A 141 9.68 -39.65 3.56
N ASP A 142 9.33 -38.36 3.62
CA ASP A 142 10.14 -37.31 4.27
C ASP A 142 10.00 -37.31 5.81
N GLN A 143 8.92 -37.87 6.34
CA GLN A 143 8.62 -37.91 7.79
C GLN A 143 8.75 -39.32 8.38
N LYS A 144 9.26 -40.28 7.58
CA LYS A 144 9.43 -41.65 8.02
C LYS A 144 10.49 -41.74 9.13
N ILE A 145 10.30 -42.65 10.09
CA ILE A 145 11.34 -42.98 11.06
C ILE A 145 12.36 -43.87 10.34
N ASP A 146 13.43 -43.26 9.84
CA ASP A 146 14.45 -44.02 9.12
C ASP A 146 15.39 -44.71 10.12
N VAL A 147 15.64 -46.00 9.91
CA VAL A 147 16.61 -46.77 10.72
C VAL A 147 18.04 -46.37 10.33
N ASP A 148 18.26 -46.00 9.06
CA ASP A 148 19.56 -45.57 8.55
C ASP A 148 19.88 -44.12 8.93
N ASN A 149 18.86 -43.31 9.22
CA ASN A 149 19.00 -41.93 9.68
C ASN A 149 18.02 -41.64 10.83
N PRO A 150 18.31 -42.16 12.05
CA PRO A 150 17.38 -42.06 13.16
C PRO A 150 17.23 -40.62 13.65
N THR A 151 15.98 -40.20 13.80
CA THR A 151 15.67 -38.96 14.51
C THR A 151 15.93 -39.15 16.01
N HIS A 152 16.43 -38.11 16.68
CA HIS A 152 16.72 -38.17 18.11
C HIS A 152 15.42 -37.98 18.91
N TRP A 153 15.27 -38.71 20.02
CA TRP A 153 14.19 -38.49 20.98
C TRP A 153 14.22 -37.02 21.45
N PRO A 154 13.09 -36.27 21.50
CA PRO A 154 11.68 -36.70 21.44
C PRO A 154 11.04 -36.74 20.03
N HIS A 155 11.84 -36.78 18.96
CA HIS A 155 11.38 -36.87 17.56
C HIS A 155 10.50 -35.69 17.09
N ASP A 156 10.65 -34.53 17.72
CA ASP A 156 9.96 -33.28 17.37
C ASP A 156 10.78 -32.36 16.44
N GLY A 157 11.98 -32.80 16.07
CA GLY A 157 12.94 -32.00 15.29
C GLY A 157 13.65 -30.92 16.10
N SER A 158 13.41 -30.83 17.41
CA SER A 158 14.25 -30.05 18.32
C SER A 158 15.56 -30.79 18.54
N CYS A 159 16.68 -30.07 18.50
CA CYS A 159 18.00 -30.58 18.86
C CYS A 159 18.42 -30.12 20.26
N ASP A 160 17.48 -29.63 21.06
CA ASP A 160 17.74 -29.24 22.44
C ASP A 160 18.06 -30.50 23.23
N THR A 161 19.36 -30.75 23.41
CA THR A 161 19.84 -31.77 24.32
C THR A 161 19.27 -31.50 25.70
N ASP A 162 18.75 -32.56 26.32
CA ASP A 162 18.18 -32.64 27.67
C ASP A 162 19.21 -32.31 28.80
N ASP A 163 20.25 -31.52 28.50
CA ASP A 163 21.33 -31.13 29.41
C ASP A 163 20.89 -30.06 30.44
N LYS A 164 19.59 -29.72 30.50
CA LYS A 164 19.02 -28.80 31.50
C LYS A 164 18.16 -29.47 32.58
N LEU A 165 18.22 -30.79 32.69
CA LEU A 165 17.80 -31.42 33.95
C LEU A 165 18.88 -31.10 34.99
N GLU A 166 18.73 -29.95 35.65
CA GLU A 166 19.33 -29.73 36.97
C GLU A 166 18.84 -30.89 37.84
N TYR A 167 19.69 -31.89 38.06
CA TYR A 167 19.50 -32.85 39.11
C TYR A 167 19.56 -32.05 40.42
N GLU A 168 18.41 -31.59 40.92
CA GLU A 168 18.31 -31.18 42.31
C GLU A 168 18.71 -32.40 43.15
N GLU A 169 19.95 -32.39 43.66
CA GLU A 169 20.36 -33.25 44.76
C GLU A 169 19.43 -32.92 45.93
N HIS A 170 18.34 -33.68 46.05
CA HIS A 170 17.66 -33.82 47.31
C HIS A 170 18.61 -34.57 48.24
N ASP A 171 19.37 -33.78 48.99
CA ASP A 171 20.24 -34.21 50.08
C ASP A 171 19.34 -34.76 51.20
N ASP A 172 18.97 -36.04 51.09
CA ASP A 172 18.40 -36.79 52.19
C ASP A 172 19.56 -37.26 53.08
N HIS A 173 20.09 -36.36 53.92
CA HIS A 173 20.62 -36.65 55.27
C HIS A 173 20.97 -35.42 56.11
#